data_AF-A0A6T7X0P1-F1
#
_entry.id   AF-A0A6T7X0P1-F1
#
_cell.length_a   1.000
_cell.length_b   1.000
_cell.length_c   1.000
_cell.angle_alpha   90.00
_cell.angle_beta   90.00
_cell.angle_gamma   90.00
#
_symmetry.space_group_name_H-M   'P 1'
#
loop_
_entity.id
_entity.type
_entity.pdbx_description
1 polymer ?
#
loop_
_entity_poly.entity_id
_entity_poly.type
_entity_poly.pdbx_seq_one_letter_code
_entity_poly.pdbx_strand_id
1 'polypeptide(L)'
;EASRRWADVCVRSFNPGLITSTGLFRAAREDNWLSTAIFAFVAEKLIGFAVPVEVGGARLVYMALADEDEVPSGSYLSTASPTSQAASRAEGFDEANISKEAQDDALAARLWERSAEIVGL
;
A
#
# COMPACT_ATOMS: atom_id res chain seq x y z
N GLU A 1 -14.04 -13.79 -9.00
CA GLU A 1 -14.04 -15.27 -8.83
C GLU A 1 -13.56 -15.70 -7.44
N ALA A 2 -12.42 -15.20 -6.96
CA ALA A 2 -11.94 -15.45 -5.59
C ALA A 2 -12.94 -15.04 -4.47
N SER A 3 -13.55 -13.86 -4.57
CA SER A 3 -14.57 -13.39 -3.61
C SER A 3 -15.85 -14.24 -3.55
N ARG A 4 -16.16 -15.01 -4.62
CA ARG A 4 -17.30 -15.95 -4.62
C ARG A 4 -16.94 -17.30 -4.01
N ARG A 5 -15.67 -17.69 -4.09
CA ARG A 5 -15.16 -18.98 -3.56
C ARG A 5 -14.81 -18.89 -2.07
N TRP A 6 -14.53 -17.69 -1.58
CA TRP A 6 -14.18 -17.40 -0.19
C TRP A 6 -15.06 -16.26 0.33
N ALA A 7 -16.38 -16.49 0.39
CA ALA A 7 -17.36 -15.46 0.74
C ALA A 7 -17.12 -14.84 2.14
N ASP A 8 -16.44 -15.55 3.02
CA ASP A 8 -16.09 -15.09 4.37
C ASP A 8 -14.70 -14.43 4.45
N VAL A 9 -13.96 -14.33 3.34
CA VAL A 9 -12.63 -13.71 3.29
C VAL A 9 -12.71 -12.35 2.62
N CYS A 10 -12.46 -11.31 3.42
CA CYS A 10 -12.34 -9.95 2.92
C CYS A 10 -10.96 -9.72 2.29
N VAL A 11 -10.95 -9.09 1.10
CA VAL A 11 -9.72 -8.74 0.39
C VAL A 11 -9.68 -7.22 0.22
N ARG A 12 -8.71 -6.57 0.87
CA ARG A 12 -8.53 -5.11 0.82
C ARG A 12 -7.11 -4.78 0.39
N SER A 13 -6.91 -3.56 -0.09
CA SER A 13 -5.58 -3.05 -0.45
C SER A 13 -5.39 -1.64 0.10
N PHE A 14 -4.12 -1.23 0.27
CA PHE A 14 -3.82 0.12 0.72
C PHE A 14 -2.41 0.56 0.38
N ASN A 15 -2.17 1.87 0.46
CA ASN A 15 -0.83 2.46 0.40
C ASN A 15 -0.38 2.89 1.81
N PRO A 16 0.67 2.27 2.38
CA PRO A 16 1.16 2.62 3.72
C PRO A 16 1.91 3.97 3.75
N GLY A 17 2.17 4.59 2.60
CA GLY A 17 3.06 5.72 2.43
C GLY A 17 4.49 5.31 2.09
N LEU A 18 5.35 6.29 1.81
CA LEU A 18 6.77 6.05 1.55
C LEU A 18 7.51 5.82 2.88
N ILE A 19 7.85 4.57 3.19
CA ILE A 19 8.57 4.21 4.42
C ILE A 19 10.02 3.89 4.07
N THR A 20 10.87 4.91 4.12
CA THR A 20 12.30 4.85 3.78
C THR A 20 13.10 3.97 4.72
N SER A 21 12.68 3.83 5.99
CA SER A 21 13.38 3.01 6.99
C SER A 21 13.31 1.50 6.74
N THR A 22 12.47 1.03 5.82
CA THR A 22 12.32 -0.40 5.52
C THR A 22 13.48 -0.96 4.68
N GLY A 23 13.53 -2.29 4.57
CA GLY A 23 14.47 -3.01 3.71
C GLY A 23 14.22 -2.84 2.20
N LEU A 24 13.14 -2.17 1.79
CA LEU A 24 12.82 -1.95 0.38
C LEU A 24 13.94 -1.19 -0.36
N PHE A 25 14.64 -0.30 0.34
CA PHE A 25 15.77 0.48 -0.20
C PHE A 25 17.14 -0.13 0.11
N ARG A 26 17.21 -1.42 0.50
CA ARG A 26 18.46 -2.06 0.91
C ARG A 26 19.51 -2.10 -0.21
N ALA A 27 19.13 -2.51 -1.42
CA ALA A 27 20.04 -2.54 -2.56
C ALA A 27 20.59 -1.14 -2.90
N ALA A 28 19.73 -0.11 -2.89
CA ALA A 28 20.16 1.27 -3.08
C ALA A 28 21.14 1.75 -1.99
N ARG A 29 20.98 1.28 -0.74
CA ARG A 29 21.95 1.53 0.34
C ARG A 29 23.27 0.81 0.11
N GLU A 30 23.24 -0.41 -0.41
CA GLU A 30 24.45 -1.21 -0.70
C GLU A 30 25.24 -0.61 -1.87
N ASP A 31 24.56 -0.19 -2.94
CA ASP A 31 25.20 0.35 -4.15
C ASP A 31 25.69 1.80 -3.96
N ASN A 32 24.95 2.64 -3.23
CA ASN A 32 25.30 4.03 -3.00
C ASN A 32 24.72 4.55 -1.69
N TRP A 33 25.31 4.10 -0.57
CA TRP A 33 24.86 4.43 0.78
C TRP A 33 24.76 5.93 1.04
N LEU A 34 25.66 6.74 0.47
CA LEU A 34 25.70 8.18 0.68
C LEU A 34 24.52 8.88 -0.03
N SER A 35 24.25 8.53 -1.29
CA SER A 35 23.09 9.08 -2.02
C SER A 35 21.77 8.65 -1.39
N THR A 36 21.69 7.41 -0.90
CA THR A 36 20.48 6.90 -0.23
C THR A 36 20.27 7.57 1.13
N ALA A 37 21.34 7.84 1.89
CA ALA A 37 21.26 8.59 3.13
C ALA A 37 20.84 10.06 2.90
N ILE A 38 21.35 10.70 1.85
CA ILE A 38 20.95 12.06 1.45
C ILE A 38 19.48 12.07 1.01
N PHE A 39 19.05 11.11 0.18
CA PHE A 39 17.65 10.99 -0.23
C PHE A 39 16.72 10.76 0.96
N ALA A 40 17.07 9.85 1.87
CA ALA A 40 16.29 9.60 3.09
C ALA A 40 16.22 10.86 3.96
N PHE A 41 17.34 11.56 4.17
CA PHE A 41 17.35 12.82 4.92
C PHE A 41 16.49 13.90 4.24
N VAL A 42 16.57 14.05 2.91
CA VAL A 42 15.75 15.01 2.17
C VAL A 42 14.26 14.63 2.23
N ALA A 43 13.93 13.37 2.02
CA ALA A 43 12.56 12.85 2.05
C ALA A 43 11.93 12.93 3.45
N GLU A 44 12.70 12.67 4.50
CA GLU A 44 12.24 12.65 5.90
C GLU A 44 12.29 14.03 6.56
N LYS A 45 13.34 14.84 6.32
CA LYS A 45 13.59 16.09 7.07
C LYS A 45 13.32 17.36 6.28
N LEU A 46 13.43 17.32 4.95
CA LEU A 46 13.36 18.54 4.13
C LEU A 46 12.04 18.68 3.39
N ILE A 47 11.52 17.57 2.84
CA ILE A 47 10.30 17.57 2.01
C ILE A 47 9.13 16.89 2.75
N GLY A 48 9.41 16.04 3.75
CA GLY A 48 8.41 15.46 4.65
C GLY A 48 7.47 14.43 4.00
N PHE A 49 7.82 13.91 2.83
CA PHE A 49 7.02 12.91 2.10
C PHE A 49 7.25 11.46 2.58
N ALA A 50 8.24 11.24 3.46
CA ALA A 50 8.43 9.95 4.11
C ALA A 50 7.55 9.83 5.36
N VAL A 51 6.96 8.65 5.54
CA VAL A 51 6.07 8.32 6.64
C VAL A 51 6.80 7.39 7.62
N PRO A 52 6.70 7.61 8.95
CA PRO A 52 7.25 6.69 9.95
C PRO A 52 6.66 5.28 9.82
N VAL A 53 7.43 4.26 10.17
CA VAL A 53 6.98 2.86 10.08
C VAL A 53 5.77 2.60 10.98
N GLU A 54 5.68 3.32 12.09
CA GLU A 54 4.58 3.26 13.06
C GLU A 54 3.25 3.69 12.43
N VAL A 55 3.26 4.72 11.58
CA VAL A 55 2.07 5.20 10.89
C VAL A 55 1.65 4.22 9.79
N GLY A 56 2.60 3.71 9.02
CA GLY A 56 2.33 2.64 8.04
C GLY A 56 1.78 1.37 8.69
N GLY A 57 2.31 0.99 9.85
CA GLY A 57 1.82 -0.11 10.66
C GLY A 57 0.42 0.14 11.21
N ALA A 58 0.14 1.35 11.70
CA ALA A 58 -1.20 1.73 12.17
C ALA A 58 -2.24 1.65 11.04
N ARG A 59 -1.90 2.06 9.81
CA ARG A 59 -2.75 1.88 8.62
C ARG A 59 -3.03 0.41 8.33
N LEU A 60 -2.02 -0.46 8.42
CA LEU A 60 -2.20 -1.90 8.25
C LEU A 60 -3.17 -2.47 9.30
N VAL A 61 -2.99 -2.09 10.56
CA VAL A 61 -3.87 -2.51 11.67
C VAL A 61 -5.30 -2.05 11.41
N TYR A 62 -5.49 -0.79 11.01
CA TYR A 62 -6.81 -0.27 10.65
C TYR A 62 -7.44 -1.06 9.49
N MET A 63 -6.72 -1.29 8.39
CA MET A 63 -7.24 -2.07 7.25
C MET A 63 -7.63 -3.50 7.62
N ALA A 64 -6.90 -4.11 8.56
CA ALA A 64 -7.13 -5.48 9.00
C ALA A 64 -8.28 -5.61 10.01
N LEU A 65 -8.56 -4.57 10.80
CA LEU A 65 -9.54 -4.61 11.90
C LEU A 65 -10.82 -3.80 11.64
N ALA A 66 -10.84 -2.92 10.63
CA ALA A 66 -12.02 -2.14 10.30
C ALA A 66 -13.20 -3.04 9.90
N ASP A 67 -14.41 -2.65 10.32
CA ASP A 67 -15.64 -3.37 9.98
C ASP A 67 -15.88 -3.36 8.46
N GLU A 68 -16.56 -4.38 7.95
CA GLU A 68 -16.86 -4.48 6.51
C GLU A 68 -17.75 -3.34 5.99
N ASP A 69 -18.63 -2.82 6.85
CA ASP A 69 -19.44 -1.64 6.54
C ASP A 69 -18.61 -0.35 6.46
N GLU A 70 -17.48 -0.29 7.18
CA GLU A 70 -16.59 0.86 7.18
C GLU A 70 -15.56 0.78 6.05
N VAL A 71 -14.98 -0.39 5.79
CA VAL A 71 -14.02 -0.61 4.71
C VAL A 71 -14.39 -1.89 3.97
N PRO A 72 -15.21 -1.82 2.90
CA PRO A 72 -15.64 -3.01 2.18
C PRO A 72 -14.49 -3.79 1.52
N SER A 73 -14.71 -5.07 1.25
CA SER A 73 -13.83 -5.87 0.39
C SER A 73 -13.74 -5.25 -1.00
N GLY A 74 -12.54 -5.22 -1.56
CA GLY A 74 -12.19 -4.56 -2.82
C GLY A 74 -11.75 -3.10 -2.64
N SER A 75 -11.84 -2.53 -1.44
CA SER A 75 -11.40 -1.15 -1.19
C SER A 75 -9.89 -0.98 -1.34
N TYR A 76 -9.52 0.23 -1.78
CA TYR A 76 -8.16 0.74 -1.80
C TYR A 76 -8.10 2.07 -1.05
N LEU A 77 -7.38 2.10 0.07
CA LEU A 77 -7.21 3.31 0.89
C LEU A 77 -5.79 3.87 0.76
N SER A 78 -5.69 5.20 0.73
CA SER A 78 -4.44 5.96 0.72
C SER A 78 -4.67 7.34 1.32
N THR A 79 -3.60 8.06 1.65
CA THR A 79 -3.72 9.47 2.00
C THR A 79 -3.65 10.35 0.76
N ALA A 80 -4.40 11.46 0.76
CA ALA A 80 -4.36 12.47 -0.31
C ALA A 80 -3.02 13.24 -0.32
N SER A 81 -2.40 13.40 0.86
CA SER A 81 -1.06 13.97 0.98
C SER A 81 -0.04 12.90 1.33
N PRO A 82 1.11 12.85 0.64
CA PRO A 82 2.26 12.02 1.02
C PRO A 82 2.87 12.37 2.39
N THR A 83 2.58 13.56 2.94
CA THR A 83 3.04 13.97 4.28
C THR A 83 2.07 13.57 5.41
N SER A 84 0.88 13.07 5.06
CA SER A 84 -0.19 12.80 6.02
C SER A 84 0.22 11.72 7.02
N GLN A 85 -0.11 11.95 8.30
CA GLN A 85 0.06 10.99 9.38
C GLN A 85 -1.24 10.23 9.71
N ALA A 86 -2.30 10.44 8.92
CA ALA A 86 -3.59 9.77 9.11
C ALA A 86 -3.44 8.25 9.04
N ALA A 87 -4.03 7.52 9.99
CA ALA A 87 -4.02 6.07 10.04
C ALA A 87 -5.41 5.44 9.88
N SER A 88 -6.47 6.24 10.00
CA SER A 88 -7.87 5.83 9.87
C SER A 88 -8.68 6.75 8.94
N ARG A 89 -9.88 6.34 8.51
CA ARG A 89 -10.77 7.18 7.69
C ARG A 89 -11.10 8.51 8.34
N ALA A 90 -11.39 8.51 9.64
CA ALA A 90 -11.68 9.71 10.40
C ALA A 90 -10.53 10.74 10.39
N GLU A 91 -9.29 10.29 10.17
CA GLU A 91 -8.10 11.12 10.10
C GLU A 91 -7.71 11.52 8.66
N GLY A 92 -8.38 10.97 7.64
CA GLY A 92 -8.12 11.24 6.22
C GLY A 92 -7.27 10.18 5.51
N PHE A 93 -7.21 8.95 6.03
CA PHE A 93 -6.74 7.78 5.29
C PHE A 93 -7.96 7.08 4.66
N ASP A 94 -8.24 7.41 3.40
CA ASP A 94 -9.53 7.12 2.76
C ASP A 94 -9.37 6.68 1.31
N GLU A 95 -10.48 6.45 0.61
CA GLU A 95 -10.50 6.06 -0.80
C GLU A 95 -9.69 7.03 -1.66
N ALA A 96 -8.87 6.44 -2.51
CA ALA A 96 -8.01 7.18 -3.42
C ALA A 96 -8.27 6.78 -4.87
N ASN A 97 -7.86 7.67 -5.78
CA ASN A 97 -7.98 7.41 -7.21
C ASN A 97 -7.19 6.16 -7.61
N ILE A 98 -7.88 5.22 -8.23
CA ILE A 98 -7.30 4.01 -8.82
C ILE A 98 -7.00 4.29 -10.29
N SER A 99 -5.85 3.84 -10.80
CA SER A 99 -5.49 4.03 -12.21
C SER A 99 -6.43 3.24 -13.13
N LYS A 100 -6.57 3.68 -14.38
CA LYS A 100 -7.38 2.97 -15.39
C LYS A 100 -6.90 1.53 -15.60
N GLU A 101 -5.59 1.31 -15.55
CA GLU A 101 -5.00 -0.03 -15.68
C GLU A 101 -5.35 -0.93 -14.50
N ALA A 102 -5.32 -0.39 -13.27
CA ALA A 102 -5.72 -1.14 -12.07
C ALA A 102 -7.23 -1.38 -11.97
N GLN A 103 -8.04 -0.72 -12.80
CA GLN A 103 -9.48 -0.94 -12.94
C GLN A 103 -9.83 -1.93 -14.08
N ASP A 104 -8.83 -2.46 -14.80
CA ASP A 104 -9.06 -3.40 -15.91
C ASP A 104 -9.17 -4.85 -15.41
N ASP A 105 -10.42 -5.31 -15.25
CA ASP A 105 -10.73 -6.67 -14.80
C ASP A 105 -10.18 -7.76 -15.74
N ALA A 106 -10.11 -7.49 -17.06
CA ALA A 106 -9.60 -8.45 -18.02
C ALA A 106 -8.08 -8.58 -17.92
N LEU A 107 -7.38 -7.47 -17.68
CA LEU A 107 -5.95 -7.48 -17.38
C LEU A 107 -5.66 -8.21 -16.07
N ALA A 108 -6.47 -7.98 -15.02
CA ALA A 108 -6.33 -8.66 -13.73
C ALA A 108 -6.53 -10.18 -13.87
N ALA A 109 -7.53 -10.63 -14.62
CA ALA A 109 -7.77 -12.05 -14.88
C ALA A 109 -6.59 -12.70 -15.63
N ARG A 110 -6.07 -12.04 -16.67
CA ARG A 110 -4.89 -12.51 -17.41
C ARG A 110 -3.64 -12.56 -16.52
N LEU A 111 -3.45 -11.57 -15.66
CA LEU A 111 -2.34 -11.55 -14.70
C LEU A 111 -2.44 -12.73 -13.74
N TRP A 112 -3.64 -13.03 -13.23
CA TRP A 112 -3.87 -14.19 -12.37
C TRP A 112 -3.52 -15.50 -13.05
N GLU A 113 -4.03 -15.74 -14.27
CA GLU A 113 -3.75 -16.95 -15.05
C GLU A 113 -2.24 -17.16 -15.26
N ARG A 114 -1.54 -16.12 -15.71
CA ARG A 114 -0.08 -16.19 -15.92
C ARG A 114 0.68 -16.38 -14.62
N SER A 115 0.23 -15.76 -13.53
CA SER A 115 0.85 -15.93 -12.23
C SER A 115 0.70 -17.36 -11.71
N ALA A 116 -0.48 -17.95 -11.86
CA ALA A 116 -0.75 -19.35 -11.49
C ALA A 116 0.14 -20.31 -12.27
N GLU A 117 0.26 -20.13 -13.60
CA GLU A 117 1.16 -20.92 -14.44
C GLU A 117 2.62 -20.87 -13.96
N ILE A 118 3.12 -19.68 -13.61
CA ILE A 118 4.51 -19.48 -13.18
C ILE A 118 4.80 -20.17 -11.84
N VAL A 119 3.85 -20.16 -10.91
CA VAL A 119 4.02 -20.76 -9.57
C VAL A 119 3.55 -22.22 -9.49
N GLY A 120 3.03 -22.78 -10.59
CA GLY A 120 2.61 -24.18 -10.70
C GLY A 120 1.26 -24.49 -10.02
N LEU A 121 0.32 -23.54 -10.03
CA LEU A 121 -1.06 -23.70 -9.53
C LEU A 121 -2.06 -23.92 -10.67
#